data_AF-A0A3R6T5H4-F1
#
_entry.id   AF-A0A3R6T5H4-F1
#
_cell.length_a   1.000
_cell.length_b   1.000
_cell.length_c   1.000
_cell.angle_alpha   90.00
_cell.angle_beta   90.00
_cell.angle_gamma   90.00
#
_symmetry.space_group_name_H-M   'P 1'
#
loop_
_entity.id
_entity.type
_entity.pdbx_description
1 polymer ?
#
loop_
_entity_poly.entity_id
_entity_poly.type
_entity_poly.pdbx_seq_one_letter_code
_entity_poly.pdbx_strand_id
1 'polypeptide(L)' 'MNRTNKAKRDLAIRMLKVDISIDEVALMSGLTIEELNAIKSDLDKNDSEANAMKGFNFQNMNFDDINK' A
#
# COMPACT_ATOMS: atom_id res chain seq x y z
N MET A 1 -20.55 -6.29 0.57
CA MET A 1 -19.45 -5.71 1.37
C MET A 1 -19.92 -4.37 1.91
N ASN A 2 -20.09 -4.23 3.24
CA ASN A 2 -20.68 -3.03 3.86
C ASN A 2 -19.82 -1.79 3.59
N ARG A 3 -20.41 -0.74 3.01
CA ARG A 3 -19.74 0.54 2.65
C ARG A 3 -18.97 1.16 3.82
N THR A 4 -19.45 0.96 5.04
CA THR A 4 -18.86 1.47 6.29
C THR A 4 -17.49 0.87 6.60
N ASN A 5 -17.25 -0.40 6.26
CA ASN A 5 -15.95 -1.03 6.52
C ASN A 5 -14.87 -0.53 5.56
N LYS A 6 -15.24 -0.17 4.32
CA LYS A 6 -14.28 0.40 3.35
C LYS A 6 -13.75 1.76 3.80
N ALA A 7 -14.64 2.64 4.29
CA ALA A 7 -14.24 3.98 4.74
C ALA A 7 -13.29 3.93 5.94
N LYS A 8 -13.54 3.04 6.91
CA LYS A 8 -12.64 2.82 8.06
C LYS A 8 -11.27 2.30 7.61
N ARG A 9 -11.26 1.33 6.68
CA ARG A 9 -10.01 0.78 6.11
C ARG A 9 -9.22 1.85 5.36
N ASP A 10 -9.86 2.64 4.51
CA ASP A 10 -9.22 3.72 3.74
C ASP A 10 -8.66 4.84 4.63
N LEU A 11 -9.30 5.11 5.77
CA LEU A 11 -8.78 6.02 6.79
C LEU A 11 -7.51 5.45 7.43
N ALA A 12 -7.56 4.21 7.91
CA ALA A 12 -6.42 3.54 8.54
C ALA A 12 -5.23 3.41 7.59
N ILE A 13 -5.46 3.06 6.33
CA ILE A 13 -4.41 2.99 5.30
C ILE A 13 -3.69 4.33 5.17
N ARG A 14 -4.43 5.44 5.07
CA ARG A 14 -3.82 6.78 4.92
C ARG A 14 -3.04 7.19 6.15
N MET A 15 -3.51 6.85 7.35
CA MET A 15 -2.84 7.16 8.61
C MET A 15 -1.55 6.34 8.80
N LEU A 16 -1.60 5.03 8.52
CA LEU A 16 -0.44 4.16 8.59
C LEU A 16 0.63 4.52 7.55
N LYS A 17 0.22 5.03 6.37
CA LYS A 17 1.14 5.54 5.34
C LYS A 17 1.91 6.81 5.75
N VAL A 18 1.38 7.58 6.70
CA VAL A 18 2.06 8.79 7.23
C VAL A 18 2.71 8.50 8.60
N ASP A 19 3.02 7.23 8.87
CA ASP A 19 3.72 6.74 10.06
C ASP A 19 3.00 7.02 11.41
N ILE A 20 1.67 7.10 11.41
CA ILE A 20 0.90 7.18 12.67
C ILE A 20 0.90 5.81 13.37
N SER A 21 0.99 5.80 14.70
CA SER A 21 1.04 4.56 15.48
C SER A 21 -0.26 3.76 15.39
N ILE A 22 -0.16 2.43 15.48
CA ILE A 22 -1.34 1.54 15.39
C ILE A 22 -2.36 1.85 16.48
N ASP A 23 -1.92 2.21 17.69
CA ASP A 23 -2.80 2.53 18.81
C ASP A 23 -3.64 3.80 18.54
N GLU A 24 -3.02 4.83 17.96
CA GLU A 24 -3.73 6.06 17.55
C GLU A 24 -4.70 5.78 16.40
N VAL A 25 -4.28 4.99 15.40
CA VAL A 25 -5.16 4.62 14.29
C VAL A 25 -6.34 3.78 14.78
N ALA A 26 -6.15 2.89 15.77
CA ALA A 26 -7.23 2.09 16.37
C ALA A 26 -8.27 3.00 17.03
N LEU A 27 -7.81 3.99 17.80
CA LEU A 27 -8.67 4.99 18.45
C LEU A 27 -9.46 5.82 17.42
N MET A 28 -8.85 6.23 16.31
CA MET A 28 -9.48 7.10 15.31
C MET A 28 -10.39 6.37 14.33
N SER A 29 -10.01 5.17 13.90
CA SER A 29 -10.75 4.38 12.90
C SER A 29 -11.79 3.45 13.52
N GLY A 30 -11.65 3.14 14.82
CA GLY A 30 -12.47 2.15 15.51
C GLY A 30 -12.30 0.75 14.94
N LEU A 31 -11.11 0.45 14.40
CA LEU A 31 -10.67 -0.88 13.95
C LEU A 31 -9.85 -1.54 15.06
N THR A 32 -9.78 -2.87 15.04
CA THR A 32 -8.95 -3.60 16.00
C THR A 32 -7.48 -3.55 15.60
N ILE A 33 -6.59 -3.77 16.58
CA ILE A 33 -5.15 -3.85 16.35
C ILE A 33 -4.80 -4.97 15.34
N GLU A 34 -5.51 -6.10 15.38
CA GLU A 34 -5.33 -7.19 14.41
C GLU A 34 -5.63 -6.76 12.98
N GLU A 35 -6.74 -6.04 12.75
CA GLU A 35 -7.10 -5.52 11.44
C GLU A 35 -6.05 -4.51 10.92
N LEU A 36 -5.55 -3.65 11.81
CA LEU A 36 -4.54 -2.65 11.47
C LEU A 36 -3.18 -3.29 11.16
N ASN A 37 -2.78 -4.33 11.89
CA ASN A 37 -1.57 -5.10 11.58
C ASN A 37 -1.67 -5.77 10.21
N ALA A 38 -2.83 -6.34 9.87
CA ALA A 38 -3.06 -6.91 8.54
C ALA A 38 -2.93 -5.84 7.45
N ILE A 39 -3.52 -4.66 7.66
CA ILE A 39 -3.42 -3.53 6.71
C ILE A 39 -1.97 -3.06 6.55
N LYS A 40 -1.20 -2.97 7.64
CA LYS A 40 0.21 -2.57 7.60
C LYS A 40 1.05 -3.61 6.84
N SER A 41 0.83 -4.90 7.09
CA SER A 41 1.49 -5.97 6.36
C SER A 41 1.16 -5.95 4.86
N ASP A 42 -0.09 -5.67 4.50
CA ASP A 42 -0.51 -5.51 3.10
C ASP A 42 0.13 -4.29 2.44
N LEU A 43 0.31 -3.18 3.18
CA LEU A 43 0.97 -1.97 2.68
C LEU A 43 2.46 -2.22 2.37
N ASP A 44 3.19 -2.85 3.30
CA ASP A 44 4.60 -3.17 3.14
C ASP A 44 4.85 -4.07 1.92
N LYS A 45 3.95 -5.02 1.66
CA LYS A 45 4.01 -5.89 0.47
C LYS A 45 3.79 -5.12 -0.83
N ASN A 46 2.79 -4.23 -0.86
CA ASN A 46 2.49 -3.43 -2.05
C ASN A 46 3.61 -2.45 -2.39
N ASP A 47 4.27 -1.85 -1.40
CA ASP A 47 5.42 -0.98 -1.64
C ASP A 47 6.62 -1.75 -2.20
N SER A 48 6.79 -3.02 -1.83
CA SER A 48 7.81 -3.89 -2.41
C SER A 48 7.55 -4.22 -3.89
N GLU A 49 6.29 -4.46 -4.28
CA GLU A 49 5.92 -4.73 -5.68
C GLU A 49 5.96 -3.47 -6.56
N ALA A 50 5.50 -2.32 -6.04
CA ALA A 50 5.56 -1.05 -6.75
C ALA A 50 7.01 -0.61 -7.05
N ASN A 51 7.93 -0.88 -6.12
CA ASN A 51 9.36 -0.61 -6.33
C ASN A 51 10.02 -1.62 -7.28
N ALA A 52 9.60 -2.89 -7.29
CA ALA A 52 10.08 -3.88 -8.25
C ALA A 52 9.67 -3.54 -9.70
N MET A 53 8.46 -3.00 -9.93
CA MET A 53 8.04 -2.51 -11.24
C MET A 53 8.74 -1.21 -11.67
N LYS A 54 9.10 -0.32 -10.74
CA LYS A 54 9.93 0.86 -11.05
C LYS A 54 11.35 0.50 -11.51
N GLY A 55 11.87 -0.67 -11.12
CA GLY A 55 13.16 -1.19 -11.58
C GLY A 55 13.18 -1.66 -13.04
N PHE A 56 12.02 -1.96 -13.64
CA PHE A 56 11.88 -2.20 -15.08
C PHE A 56 11.79 -0.86 -15.80
N ASN A 57 12.92 -0.17 -15.91
CA ASN A 57 13.01 1.06 -16.68
C ASN A 57 12.96 0.72 -18.19
N PHE A 58 11.78 0.77 -18.79
CA PHE A 58 11.56 0.58 -20.24
C PHE A 58 12.35 1.56 -21.13
N GLN A 59 13.00 2.57 -20.54
CA GLN A 59 13.82 3.55 -21.25
C GLN A 59 15.09 2.98 -21.91
N ASN A 60 15.52 1.76 -21.55
CA ASN A 60 16.71 1.13 -22.15
C ASN A 60 16.38 0.08 -23.24
N MET A 61 15.12 -0.05 -23.67
CA MET A 61 14.84 -0.83 -24.87
C MET A 61 15.22 0.01 -26.09
N ASN A 62 16.44 -0.19 -26.58
CA ASN A 62 16.90 0.39 -27.83
C ASN A 62 16.11 -0.28 -28.97
N PHE A 63 15.09 0.40 -29.50
CA PHE A 63 14.23 -0.12 -30.56
C PHE A 63 14.97 -0.42 -31.88
N ASP A 64 16.21 0.05 -32.00
CA ASP A 64 17.08 -0.18 -33.16
C ASP A 64 17.61 -1.62 -33.28
N ASP A 65 17.59 -2.42 -32.20
CA ASP A 65 18.05 -3.82 -32.22
C ASP A 65 16.94 -4.83 -32.61
N ILE A 66 15.69 -4.39 -32.74
CA ILE A 66 14.56 -5.29 -33.05
C ILE A 66 14.43 -5.55 -34.56
N ASN A 67 15.04 -4.72 -35.41
CA ASN A 67 14.92 -4.79 -36.87
C ASN A 67 16.20 -5.21 -37.60
N LYS A 68 17.04 -6.06 -37.00
CA LYS A 68 18.22 -6.62 -37.68
C LYS A 68 18.11 -8.12 -37.94
#